data_AF-A0A6P7K0C3-F1
#
_entry.id   AF-A0A6P7K0C3-F1
#
_cell.length_a   1.000
_cell.length_b   1.000
_cell.length_c   1.000
_cell.angle_alpha   90.00
_cell.angle_beta   90.00
_cell.angle_gamma   90.00
#
_symmetry.space_group_name_H-M   'P 1'
#
loop_
_entity.id
_entity.type
_entity.pdbx_description
1 polymer ?
#
loop_
_entity_poly.entity_id
_entity_poly.type
_entity_poly.pdbx_seq_one_letter_code
_entity_poly.pdbx_strand_id
1 'polypeptide(L)'
;MAAEIVLKNKKASVSEVKKEEDTVYENIKVRNDGQTAELVPEKKADGRSFQYQHLACLGTFCVILLLGIIALVIYIATWNHDVTQLEELKHNQTVLTTQNENLQLKNQQLEALNYNLTDINTNLTTENENLKRDNKNLTQAYTVLDNKVTNLTAGNQNLQLKNQQLEALNDNLTDINTNLTTENENLKRDNRNLTQAYIVLGNKVTNLTAGNQNLQLKNQQLEALNDNLTDINTNLTTENENLKRDNRNLTQAYIVLDNKVTNLTAGNQNLQIQNQQLETDKKNLTAQLQNMEKAEMALNISRAQWTYDQYCRINTGGMCQGCQNGWLPSGSNCYAVNNPPPVNQTSWEAAREDCRGKISDLVVVVNGNEKDYVREKSWHIDGVNPGYWLGLRVKDGKWKWVDGSNLTDLSWIQQLPATEGQCAISVPSNGWKSVSCNEKKGWMCKKKGLTL
;
A
#
# COMPACT_ATOMS: atom_id res chain seq x y z
N MET A 1 101.65 -0.23 11.73
CA MET A 1 102.95 -0.39 12.40
C MET A 1 104.03 -0.44 11.33
N ALA A 2 104.74 0.67 11.12
CA ALA A 2 105.99 0.77 10.35
C ALA A 2 106.53 2.18 10.64
N ALA A 3 107.67 2.28 11.31
CA ALA A 3 108.25 3.57 11.70
C ALA A 3 109.77 3.42 11.85
N GLU A 4 110.50 3.95 10.88
CA GLU A 4 111.95 4.13 10.98
C GLU A 4 112.34 5.38 10.19
N ILE A 5 113.08 6.27 10.85
CA ILE A 5 114.25 7.00 10.32
C ILE A 5 114.78 7.87 11.46
N VAL A 6 116.10 7.84 11.67
CA VAL A 6 116.79 8.58 12.71
C VAL A 6 117.32 9.91 12.15
N LEU A 7 117.06 11.02 12.85
CA LEU A 7 117.89 12.22 12.75
C LEU A 7 118.26 12.75 14.13
N LYS A 8 119.56 12.68 14.45
CA LYS A 8 120.18 13.51 15.48
C LYS A 8 120.56 14.85 14.84
N ASN A 9 120.34 15.96 15.54
CA ASN A 9 121.36 17.01 15.55
C ASN A 9 121.37 17.82 16.86
N LYS A 10 122.39 18.66 17.04
CA LYS A 10 122.89 19.09 18.36
C LYS A 10 123.06 20.62 18.46
N LYS A 11 122.81 21.15 19.67
CA LYS A 11 123.23 22.44 20.32
C LYS A 11 124.21 23.36 19.55
N ALA A 12 124.18 24.70 19.68
CA ALA A 12 123.31 25.67 20.43
C ALA A 12 123.75 27.14 20.12
N SER A 13 123.20 28.14 20.87
CA SER A 13 123.67 29.55 21.07
C SER A 13 123.62 30.52 19.87
N VAL A 14 123.09 31.77 19.89
CA VAL A 14 122.53 32.69 20.93
C VAL A 14 123.55 33.17 21.99
N SER A 15 123.79 34.45 22.32
CA SER A 15 123.51 35.82 21.77
C SER A 15 124.41 36.84 22.54
N GLU A 16 124.40 38.18 22.43
CA GLU A 16 123.64 39.19 21.65
C GLU A 16 124.58 40.35 21.16
N VAL A 17 124.38 41.60 21.64
CA VAL A 17 124.98 42.89 21.22
C VAL A 17 124.92 43.87 22.42
N LYS A 18 125.64 45.02 22.38
CA LYS A 18 125.48 46.31 23.13
C LYS A 18 126.69 46.69 24.04
N LYS A 19 127.05 47.96 24.31
CA LYS A 19 126.46 49.30 23.99
C LYS A 19 127.49 50.47 24.22
N GLU A 20 127.22 51.65 23.64
CA GLU A 20 127.46 53.06 24.13
C GLU A 20 128.93 53.58 24.37
N GLU A 21 129.36 54.74 23.79
CA GLU A 21 129.25 56.19 24.20
C GLU A 21 130.29 56.60 25.31
N ASP A 22 130.89 57.81 25.43
CA ASP A 22 130.73 59.15 24.78
C ASP A 22 131.95 60.13 24.97
N THR A 23 132.05 61.24 24.20
CA THR A 23 132.85 62.52 24.41
C THR A 23 134.42 62.48 24.39
N VAL A 24 135.28 63.55 24.53
CA VAL A 24 135.19 65.03 24.81
C VAL A 24 136.39 65.91 24.24
N TYR A 25 136.59 67.17 24.70
CA TYR A 25 137.40 68.35 24.27
C TYR A 25 138.97 68.40 24.33
N GLU A 26 139.59 68.93 23.24
CA GLU A 26 140.43 70.17 23.07
C GLU A 26 141.59 70.63 24.03
N ASN A 27 142.80 70.99 23.51
CA ASN A 27 143.49 72.33 23.65
C ASN A 27 144.93 72.54 23.04
N ILE A 28 145.03 73.38 21.99
CA ILE A 28 145.94 74.53 21.64
C ILE A 28 147.45 74.67 22.12
N LYS A 29 148.29 75.31 21.26
CA LYS A 29 149.61 76.05 21.46
C LYS A 29 150.93 75.24 21.31
N VAL A 30 152.10 75.77 20.90
CA VAL A 30 152.67 77.15 20.70
C VAL A 30 153.34 77.29 19.28
N ARG A 31 154.07 78.38 18.99
CA ARG A 31 154.51 78.86 17.64
C ARG A 31 155.92 79.52 17.66
N ASN A 32 156.66 79.52 16.52
CA ASN A 32 157.81 80.43 16.15
C ASN A 32 159.13 80.32 16.99
N ASP A 33 160.33 80.80 16.58
CA ASP A 33 160.86 81.44 15.35
C ASP A 33 162.42 81.38 15.26
N GLY A 34 162.99 81.47 14.04
CA GLY A 34 164.30 82.12 13.73
C GLY A 34 165.64 81.52 14.28
N GLN A 35 166.84 82.02 13.89
CA GLN A 35 167.29 82.80 12.71
C GLN A 35 168.85 82.83 12.63
N THR A 36 169.45 83.00 11.42
CA THR A 36 170.79 83.59 11.05
C THR A 36 172.05 83.49 11.96
N ALA A 37 173.33 83.57 11.53
CA ALA A 37 174.14 83.44 10.30
C ALA A 37 175.50 84.19 10.53
N GLU A 38 176.44 84.10 9.57
CA GLU A 38 177.46 85.13 9.19
C GLU A 38 179.00 84.99 9.56
N LEU A 39 179.83 85.54 8.65
CA LEU A 39 181.30 85.63 8.36
C LEU A 39 182.40 85.37 9.47
N VAL A 40 183.64 84.87 9.25
CA VAL A 40 184.81 85.19 8.33
C VAL A 40 185.57 86.50 8.77
N PRO A 41 186.93 86.75 8.68
CA PRO A 41 188.08 86.15 7.93
C PRO A 41 189.53 86.05 8.61
N GLU A 42 190.58 85.68 7.83
CA GLU A 42 192.03 86.12 7.87
C GLU A 42 193.00 85.67 9.04
N LYS A 43 194.37 85.74 9.02
CA LYS A 43 195.41 86.35 8.12
C LYS A 43 196.86 85.75 8.20
N LYS A 44 197.62 85.83 7.08
CA LYS A 44 199.09 85.87 6.75
C LYS A 44 200.30 85.63 7.73
N ALA A 45 201.26 84.81 7.25
CA ALA A 45 202.73 85.00 6.94
C ALA A 45 203.83 85.51 7.94
N ASP A 46 205.00 84.82 8.02
CA ASP A 46 206.37 85.10 7.41
C ASP A 46 207.39 84.01 7.93
N GLY A 47 208.73 83.90 7.70
CA GLY A 47 209.73 84.55 6.80
C GLY A 47 211.24 84.22 7.11
N ARG A 48 212.12 84.09 6.08
CA ARG A 48 213.63 84.02 6.08
C ARG A 48 214.31 82.79 6.77
N SER A 49 215.52 82.26 6.45
CA SER A 49 216.59 82.43 5.40
C SER A 49 217.48 81.13 5.34
N PHE A 50 218.77 80.94 4.92
CA PHE A 50 219.97 81.76 4.59
C PHE A 50 221.13 80.94 3.87
N GLN A 51 222.10 81.64 3.24
CA GLN A 51 223.52 81.38 2.82
C GLN A 51 224.18 80.01 2.36
N TYR A 52 224.89 80.09 1.20
CA TYR A 52 226.24 79.53 0.78
C TYR A 52 226.56 78.00 0.75
N GLN A 53 227.55 77.43 -0.01
CA GLN A 53 228.56 77.92 -0.99
C GLN A 53 229.05 76.84 -2.02
N HIS A 54 229.70 77.28 -3.12
CA HIS A 54 230.66 76.62 -4.08
C HIS A 54 230.46 75.22 -4.74
N LEU A 55 230.33 75.26 -6.08
CA LEU A 55 231.22 74.68 -7.12
C LEU A 55 231.63 73.17 -7.10
N ALA A 56 231.04 72.35 -8.01
CA ALA A 56 231.76 71.56 -9.07
C ALA A 56 230.89 70.53 -9.85
N CYS A 57 231.23 70.32 -11.13
CA CYS A 57 231.07 69.09 -11.93
C CYS A 57 229.70 68.37 -12.11
N LEU A 58 228.83 68.94 -12.96
CA LEU A 58 228.27 68.34 -14.21
C LEU A 58 227.58 66.95 -14.25
N GLY A 59 227.39 66.19 -13.16
CA GLY A 59 226.94 64.79 -13.24
C GLY A 59 225.44 64.46 -13.05
N THR A 60 224.71 65.20 -12.22
CA THR A 60 223.56 64.63 -11.47
C THR A 60 222.15 65.00 -11.94
N PHE A 61 221.99 65.96 -12.86
CA PHE A 61 220.68 66.58 -13.14
C PHE A 61 219.65 65.65 -13.85
N CYS A 62 220.11 64.55 -14.46
CA CYS A 62 219.25 63.72 -15.31
C CYS A 62 218.32 62.76 -14.52
N VAL A 63 218.71 62.37 -13.30
CA VAL A 63 217.98 61.34 -12.52
C VAL A 63 216.75 61.90 -11.80
N ILE A 64 216.82 63.15 -11.33
CA ILE A 64 215.74 63.78 -10.56
C ILE A 64 214.48 64.02 -11.42
N LEU A 65 214.65 64.33 -12.71
CA LEU A 65 213.55 64.50 -13.65
C LEU A 65 212.73 63.21 -13.85
N LEU A 66 213.38 62.04 -13.89
CA LEU A 66 212.69 60.76 -14.04
C LEU A 66 211.80 60.43 -12.83
N LEU A 67 212.27 60.69 -11.61
CA LEU A 67 211.50 60.44 -10.39
C LEU A 67 210.29 61.39 -10.27
N GLY A 68 210.44 62.65 -10.67
CA GLY A 68 209.33 63.62 -10.69
C GLY A 68 208.19 63.21 -11.65
N ILE A 69 208.53 62.66 -12.82
CA ILE A 69 207.54 62.19 -13.80
C ILE A 69 206.76 60.98 -13.25
N ILE A 70 207.44 60.01 -12.62
CA ILE A 70 206.79 58.82 -12.05
C ILE A 70 205.77 59.20 -10.95
N ALA A 71 206.13 60.13 -10.06
CA ALA A 71 205.22 60.60 -9.01
C ALA A 71 203.96 61.27 -9.56
N LEU A 72 204.09 62.06 -10.63
CA LEU A 72 202.97 62.75 -11.28
C LEU A 72 201.98 61.75 -11.93
N VAL A 73 202.50 60.71 -12.58
CA VAL A 73 201.67 59.66 -13.21
C VAL A 73 200.86 58.90 -12.18
N ILE A 74 201.45 58.56 -11.02
CA ILE A 74 200.74 57.86 -9.93
C ILE A 74 199.60 58.72 -9.38
N TYR A 75 199.85 60.02 -9.15
CA TYR A 75 198.82 60.95 -8.64
C TYR A 75 197.62 61.07 -9.59
N ILE A 76 197.88 61.21 -10.91
CA ILE A 76 196.83 61.29 -11.94
C ILE A 76 196.05 59.97 -12.02
N ALA A 77 196.73 58.82 -11.93
CA ALA A 77 196.09 57.51 -11.98
C ALA A 77 195.15 57.25 -10.79
N THR A 78 195.54 57.65 -9.57
CA THR A 78 194.66 57.51 -8.39
C THR A 78 193.46 58.46 -8.44
N TRP A 79 193.67 59.72 -8.85
CA TRP A 79 192.58 60.72 -8.90
C TRP A 79 191.46 60.30 -9.88
N ASN A 80 191.81 59.72 -11.03
CA ASN A 80 190.82 59.21 -11.98
C ASN A 80 190.00 58.01 -11.46
N HIS A 81 190.51 57.24 -10.49
CA HIS A 81 189.80 56.09 -9.93
C HIS A 81 188.74 56.52 -8.89
N ASP A 82 189.08 57.45 -8.00
CA ASP A 82 188.12 57.96 -7.00
C ASP A 82 186.96 58.73 -7.67
N VAL A 83 187.24 59.45 -8.76
CA VAL A 83 186.21 60.12 -9.57
C VAL A 83 185.24 59.11 -10.20
N THR A 84 185.75 58.02 -10.78
CA THR A 84 184.89 57.02 -11.43
C THR A 84 183.99 56.27 -10.44
N GLN A 85 184.49 55.89 -9.27
CA GLN A 85 183.62 55.29 -8.23
C GLN A 85 182.56 56.27 -7.70
N LEU A 86 182.88 57.56 -7.59
CA LEU A 86 181.91 58.58 -7.17
C LEU A 86 180.78 58.78 -8.21
N GLU A 87 181.07 58.64 -9.51
CA GLU A 87 180.06 58.70 -10.56
C GLU A 87 179.20 57.42 -10.63
N GLU A 88 179.79 56.23 -10.45
CA GLU A 88 179.01 54.98 -10.32
C GLU A 88 178.08 55.00 -9.09
N LEU A 89 178.54 55.49 -7.95
CA LEU A 89 177.72 55.64 -6.74
C LEU A 89 176.58 56.65 -6.94
N LYS A 90 176.83 57.80 -7.58
CA LYS A 90 175.77 58.76 -7.96
C LYS A 90 174.76 58.14 -8.91
N HIS A 91 175.22 57.37 -9.91
CA HIS A 91 174.34 56.70 -10.85
C HIS A 91 173.44 55.66 -10.15
N ASN A 92 174.04 54.77 -9.36
CA ASN A 92 173.31 53.75 -8.60
C ASN A 92 172.33 54.37 -7.60
N GLN A 93 172.70 55.46 -6.91
CA GLN A 93 171.78 56.18 -6.05
C GLN A 93 170.60 56.78 -6.85
N THR A 94 170.87 57.38 -8.00
CA THR A 94 169.81 57.91 -8.89
C THR A 94 168.86 56.81 -9.36
N VAL A 95 169.38 55.66 -9.80
CA VAL A 95 168.57 54.50 -10.22
C VAL A 95 167.72 53.96 -9.07
N LEU A 96 168.27 53.84 -7.86
CA LEU A 96 167.54 53.40 -6.68
C LEU A 96 166.45 54.41 -6.27
N THR A 97 166.70 55.71 -6.37
CA THR A 97 165.68 56.76 -6.16
C THR A 97 164.54 56.61 -7.17
N THR A 98 164.83 56.51 -8.46
CA THR A 98 163.81 56.32 -9.51
C THR A 98 163.03 55.00 -9.35
N GLN A 99 163.68 53.93 -8.91
CA GLN A 99 162.99 52.67 -8.59
C GLN A 99 162.06 52.82 -7.38
N ASN A 100 162.50 53.54 -6.34
CA ASN A 100 161.68 53.80 -5.15
C ASN A 100 160.48 54.70 -5.47
N GLU A 101 160.65 55.73 -6.29
CA GLU A 101 159.55 56.57 -6.82
C GLU A 101 158.55 55.74 -7.64
N ASN A 102 159.03 54.82 -8.50
CA ASN A 102 158.19 53.90 -9.27
C ASN A 102 157.41 52.92 -8.38
N LEU A 103 158.03 52.43 -7.30
CA LEU A 103 157.37 51.61 -6.30
C LEU A 103 156.33 52.39 -5.50
N GLN A 104 156.61 53.63 -5.09
CA GLN A 104 155.65 54.52 -4.44
C GLN A 104 154.44 54.80 -5.35
N LEU A 105 154.66 55.10 -6.63
CA LEU A 105 153.58 55.30 -7.61
C LEU A 105 152.71 54.04 -7.77
N LYS A 106 153.32 52.86 -7.80
CA LYS A 106 152.58 51.58 -7.82
C LYS A 106 151.82 51.32 -6.53
N ASN A 107 152.35 51.71 -5.38
CA ASN A 107 151.65 51.58 -4.10
C ASN A 107 150.42 52.50 -4.06
N GLN A 108 150.56 53.76 -4.50
CA GLN A 108 149.44 54.70 -4.64
C GLN A 108 148.37 54.18 -5.63
N GLN A 109 148.77 53.57 -6.75
CA GLN A 109 147.84 52.92 -7.68
C GLN A 109 147.11 51.72 -7.04
N LEU A 110 147.81 50.92 -6.22
CA LEU A 110 147.23 49.78 -5.52
C LEU A 110 146.28 50.23 -4.39
N GLU A 111 146.64 51.30 -3.66
CA GLU A 111 145.79 51.95 -2.65
C GLU A 111 144.50 52.51 -3.27
N ALA A 112 144.59 53.20 -4.41
CA ALA A 112 143.44 53.71 -5.14
C ALA A 112 142.53 52.57 -5.67
N LEU A 113 143.13 51.48 -6.16
CA LEU A 113 142.38 50.29 -6.58
C LEU A 113 141.70 49.59 -5.40
N ASN A 114 142.37 49.49 -4.25
CA ASN A 114 141.83 48.91 -3.02
C ASN A 114 140.69 49.76 -2.43
N TYR A 115 140.80 51.09 -2.49
CA TYR A 115 139.70 52.00 -2.15
C TYR A 115 138.48 51.78 -3.06
N ASN A 116 138.70 51.67 -4.38
CA ASN A 116 137.62 51.41 -5.34
C ASN A 116 136.94 50.04 -5.11
N LEU A 117 137.71 48.97 -4.85
CA LEU A 117 137.14 47.68 -4.44
C LEU A 117 136.36 47.78 -3.13
N THR A 118 136.81 48.58 -2.18
CA THR A 118 136.13 48.80 -0.89
C THR A 118 134.78 49.49 -1.10
N ASP A 119 134.75 50.57 -1.90
CA ASP A 119 133.53 51.30 -2.26
C ASP A 119 132.50 50.38 -2.95
N ILE A 120 132.92 49.67 -4.01
CA ILE A 120 132.11 48.67 -4.71
C ILE A 120 131.56 47.61 -3.74
N ASN A 121 132.39 47.09 -2.82
CA ASN A 121 131.96 46.10 -1.84
C ASN A 121 130.96 46.67 -0.81
N THR A 122 131.08 47.94 -0.40
CA THR A 122 130.08 48.60 0.46
C THR A 122 128.75 48.85 -0.27
N ASN A 123 128.80 49.20 -1.56
CA ASN A 123 127.61 49.35 -2.41
C ASN A 123 126.89 48.00 -2.58
N LEU A 124 127.62 46.93 -2.94
CA LEU A 124 127.06 45.57 -3.04
C LEU A 124 126.50 45.05 -1.72
N THR A 125 127.14 45.40 -0.59
CA THR A 125 126.63 45.06 0.76
C THR A 125 125.30 45.77 1.03
N THR A 126 125.21 47.05 0.67
CA THR A 126 123.99 47.87 0.83
C THR A 126 122.85 47.37 -0.06
N GLU A 127 123.14 47.01 -1.30
CA GLU A 127 122.18 46.41 -2.24
C GLU A 127 121.68 45.04 -1.73
N ASN A 128 122.57 44.19 -1.20
CA ASN A 128 122.20 42.92 -0.59
C ASN A 128 121.27 43.09 0.63
N GLU A 129 121.52 44.06 1.51
CA GLU A 129 120.61 44.37 2.63
C GLU A 129 119.26 44.95 2.17
N ASN A 130 119.22 45.67 1.05
CA ASN A 130 117.96 46.09 0.43
C ASN A 130 117.20 44.88 -0.13
N LEU A 131 117.85 44.01 -0.91
CA LEU A 131 117.26 42.78 -1.46
C LEU A 131 116.73 41.84 -0.36
N LYS A 132 117.44 41.70 0.77
CA LYS A 132 116.95 40.96 1.95
C LYS A 132 115.67 41.56 2.52
N ARG A 133 115.59 42.90 2.61
CA ARG A 133 114.42 43.62 3.10
C ARG A 133 113.22 43.44 2.17
N ASP A 134 113.43 43.56 0.87
CA ASP A 134 112.36 43.43 -0.12
C ASP A 134 111.88 41.99 -0.26
N ASN A 135 112.77 40.99 -0.16
CA ASN A 135 112.39 39.58 -0.08
C ASN A 135 111.56 39.27 1.19
N LYS A 136 111.91 39.89 2.33
CA LYS A 136 111.10 39.81 3.57
C LYS A 136 109.73 40.45 3.41
N ASN A 137 109.65 41.63 2.79
CA ASN A 137 108.40 42.33 2.50
C ASN A 137 107.51 41.49 1.55
N LEU A 138 108.09 40.93 0.49
CA LEU A 138 107.43 40.03 -0.45
C LEU A 138 106.90 38.76 0.23
N THR A 139 107.69 38.17 1.14
CA THR A 139 107.26 37.01 1.95
C THR A 139 106.04 37.36 2.80
N GLN A 140 106.03 38.52 3.47
CA GLN A 140 104.88 38.98 4.26
C GLN A 140 103.65 39.24 3.39
N ALA A 141 103.81 39.86 2.22
CA ALA A 141 102.73 40.08 1.26
C ALA A 141 102.14 38.76 0.74
N TYR A 142 103.00 37.76 0.48
CA TYR A 142 102.58 36.42 0.10
C TYR A 142 101.77 35.75 1.22
N THR A 143 102.22 35.79 2.48
CA THR A 143 101.45 35.25 3.62
C THR A 143 100.09 35.94 3.79
N VAL A 144 99.99 37.26 3.57
CA VAL A 144 98.71 37.98 3.63
C VAL A 144 97.78 37.57 2.47
N LEU A 145 98.33 37.33 1.27
CA LEU A 145 97.56 36.86 0.12
C LEU A 145 97.06 35.41 0.32
N ASP A 146 97.92 34.52 0.80
CA ASP A 146 97.61 33.12 1.09
C ASP A 146 96.49 32.97 2.15
N ASN A 147 96.54 33.77 3.23
CA ASN A 147 95.46 33.84 4.21
C ASN A 147 94.13 34.33 3.59
N LYS A 148 94.17 35.28 2.64
CA LYS A 148 92.97 35.72 1.91
C LYS A 148 92.43 34.62 1.00
N VAL A 149 93.29 33.90 0.28
CA VAL A 149 92.90 32.77 -0.59
C VAL A 149 92.27 31.65 0.25
N THR A 150 92.86 31.32 1.40
CA THR A 150 92.33 30.32 2.36
C THR A 150 90.93 30.71 2.86
N ASN A 151 90.74 31.96 3.30
CA ASN A 151 89.45 32.46 3.77
C ASN A 151 88.38 32.50 2.66
N LEU A 152 88.75 32.91 1.44
CA LEU A 152 87.85 32.89 0.28
C LEU A 152 87.46 31.46 -0.12
N THR A 153 88.39 30.50 0.00
CA THR A 153 88.15 29.08 -0.28
C THR A 153 87.16 28.49 0.71
N ALA A 154 87.34 28.74 2.01
CA ALA A 154 86.41 28.32 3.05
C ALA A 154 85.02 28.98 2.89
N GLY A 155 84.99 30.27 2.51
CA GLY A 155 83.75 30.97 2.18
C GLY A 155 83.00 30.35 0.99
N ASN A 156 83.72 29.99 -0.07
CA ASN A 156 83.16 29.32 -1.24
C ASN A 156 82.62 27.92 -0.91
N GLN A 157 83.34 27.14 -0.10
CA GLN A 157 82.86 25.84 0.41
C GLN A 157 81.58 25.98 1.23
N ASN A 158 81.45 27.02 2.06
CA ASN A 158 80.23 27.32 2.83
C ASN A 158 79.05 27.65 1.90
N LEU A 159 79.29 28.41 0.82
CA LEU A 159 78.28 28.72 -0.20
C LEU A 159 77.86 27.47 -1.00
N GLN A 160 78.80 26.59 -1.37
CA GLN A 160 78.50 25.31 -2.03
C GLN A 160 77.61 24.41 -1.15
N LEU A 161 77.94 24.27 0.15
CA LEU A 161 77.11 23.54 1.11
C LEU A 161 75.70 24.11 1.24
N LYS A 162 75.55 25.44 1.24
CA LYS A 162 74.23 26.10 1.25
C LYS A 162 73.46 25.91 -0.06
N ASN A 163 74.14 25.87 -1.20
CA ASN A 163 73.49 25.59 -2.49
C ASN A 163 72.94 24.16 -2.52
N GLN A 164 73.72 23.17 -2.06
CA GLN A 164 73.30 21.78 -1.92
C GLN A 164 72.11 21.61 -0.96
N GLN A 165 72.05 22.39 0.12
CA GLN A 165 70.89 22.42 1.03
C GLN A 165 69.65 23.04 0.37
N LEU A 166 69.81 24.06 -0.48
CA LEU A 166 68.73 24.66 -1.26
C LEU A 166 68.21 23.74 -2.36
N GLU A 167 69.10 23.03 -3.07
CA GLU A 167 68.77 21.99 -4.06
C GLU A 167 67.93 20.89 -3.41
N ALA A 168 68.41 20.29 -2.31
CA ALA A 168 67.68 19.24 -1.59
C ALA A 168 66.32 19.70 -1.01
N LEU A 169 66.19 20.99 -0.65
CA LEU A 169 64.92 21.57 -0.21
C LEU A 169 63.94 21.77 -1.37
N ASN A 170 64.44 22.20 -2.54
CA ASN A 170 63.66 22.35 -3.77
C ASN A 170 63.14 21.00 -4.28
N ASP A 171 63.97 19.95 -4.23
CA ASP A 171 63.58 18.60 -4.65
C ASP A 171 62.47 18.06 -3.75
N ASN A 172 62.61 18.20 -2.42
CA ASN A 172 61.56 17.85 -1.44
C ASN A 172 60.24 18.63 -1.68
N LEU A 173 60.32 19.94 -1.98
CA LEU A 173 59.14 20.73 -2.37
C LEU A 173 58.50 20.23 -3.67
N THR A 174 59.30 19.72 -4.61
CA THR A 174 58.83 19.15 -5.88
C THR A 174 58.12 17.80 -5.65
N ASP A 175 58.66 16.95 -4.78
CA ASP A 175 58.03 15.70 -4.35
C ASP A 175 56.71 15.96 -3.60
N ILE A 176 56.66 16.94 -2.69
CA ILE A 176 55.43 17.34 -2.01
C ILE A 176 54.38 17.83 -3.03
N ASN A 177 54.77 18.66 -3.98
CA ASN A 177 53.85 19.22 -4.98
C ASN A 177 53.31 18.15 -5.97
N THR A 178 54.12 17.17 -6.36
CA THR A 178 53.68 16.06 -7.23
C THR A 178 52.76 15.08 -6.49
N ASN A 179 53.02 14.82 -5.20
CA ASN A 179 52.11 14.06 -4.34
C ASN A 179 50.75 14.76 -4.19
N LEU A 180 50.73 16.05 -3.82
CA LEU A 180 49.49 16.84 -3.71
C LEU A 180 48.72 16.93 -5.03
N THR A 181 49.42 17.02 -6.17
CA THR A 181 48.79 16.99 -7.50
C THR A 181 48.11 15.64 -7.76
N THR A 182 48.75 14.54 -7.37
CA THR A 182 48.21 13.18 -7.50
C THR A 182 46.98 12.95 -6.61
N GLU A 183 47.04 13.42 -5.36
CA GLU A 183 45.92 13.36 -4.41
C GLU A 183 44.71 14.18 -4.91
N ASN A 184 44.95 15.38 -5.46
CA ASN A 184 43.91 16.22 -6.05
C ASN A 184 43.20 15.52 -7.24
N GLU A 185 43.94 14.84 -8.13
CA GLU A 185 43.31 14.06 -9.21
C GLU A 185 42.57 12.80 -8.71
N ASN A 186 43.00 12.20 -7.60
CA ASN A 186 42.24 11.14 -6.94
C ASN A 186 40.91 11.69 -6.38
N LEU A 187 40.95 12.80 -5.61
CA LEU A 187 39.74 13.44 -5.08
C LEU A 187 38.76 13.89 -6.18
N LYS A 188 39.27 14.41 -7.30
CA LYS A 188 38.43 14.71 -8.49
C LYS A 188 37.80 13.45 -9.08
N ARG A 189 38.49 12.31 -9.08
CA ARG A 189 37.94 11.02 -9.56
C ARG A 189 36.83 10.54 -8.62
N ASP A 190 37.06 10.58 -7.32
CA ASP A 190 36.09 10.09 -6.34
C ASP A 190 34.86 10.99 -6.23
N ASN A 191 35.00 12.31 -6.39
CA ASN A 191 33.86 13.22 -6.51
C ASN A 191 33.00 12.94 -7.77
N ARG A 192 33.64 12.59 -8.90
CA ARG A 192 32.92 12.15 -10.12
C ARG A 192 32.19 10.82 -9.88
N ASN A 193 32.84 9.86 -9.22
CA ASN A 193 32.23 8.58 -8.85
C ASN A 193 31.01 8.76 -7.92
N LEU A 194 31.14 9.62 -6.90
CA LEU A 194 30.06 9.96 -5.96
C LEU A 194 28.88 10.65 -6.67
N THR A 195 29.17 11.60 -7.57
CA THR A 195 28.16 12.28 -8.41
C THR A 195 27.39 11.26 -9.26
N GLN A 196 28.08 10.31 -9.89
CA GLN A 196 27.45 9.26 -10.68
C GLN A 196 26.59 8.32 -9.82
N ALA A 197 27.06 7.95 -8.62
CA ALA A 197 26.30 7.14 -7.66
C ALA A 197 25.02 7.86 -7.19
N TYR A 198 25.10 9.17 -6.95
CA TYR A 198 23.93 10.00 -6.60
C TYR A 198 22.88 10.03 -7.72
N ILE A 199 23.30 10.19 -8.99
CA ILE A 199 22.40 10.14 -10.16
C ILE A 199 21.73 8.75 -10.27
N VAL A 200 22.49 7.66 -10.10
CA VAL A 200 21.94 6.30 -10.12
C VAL A 200 20.94 6.07 -8.99
N LEU A 201 21.22 6.58 -7.79
CA LEU A 201 20.30 6.51 -6.66
C LEU A 201 19.02 7.31 -6.91
N GLY A 202 19.13 8.53 -7.45
CA GLY A 202 17.97 9.36 -7.85
C GLY A 202 17.06 8.65 -8.85
N ASN A 203 17.63 8.06 -9.90
CA ASN A 203 16.88 7.26 -10.88
C ASN A 203 16.18 6.06 -10.23
N LYS A 204 16.83 5.39 -9.26
CA LYS A 204 16.24 4.28 -8.51
C LYS A 204 15.07 4.74 -7.63
N VAL A 205 15.18 5.91 -6.98
CA VAL A 205 14.08 6.51 -6.22
C VAL A 205 12.90 6.83 -7.12
N THR A 206 13.11 7.53 -8.26
CA THR A 206 12.05 7.84 -9.23
C THR A 206 11.30 6.59 -9.71
N ASN A 207 12.03 5.52 -10.04
CA ASN A 207 11.42 4.25 -10.46
C ASN A 207 10.60 3.58 -9.33
N LEU A 208 11.08 3.64 -8.09
CA LEU A 208 10.33 3.15 -6.93
C LEU A 208 9.07 3.98 -6.65
N THR A 209 9.14 5.31 -6.79
CA THR A 209 7.98 6.20 -6.65
C THR A 209 6.90 5.90 -7.70
N ALA A 210 7.29 5.74 -8.97
CA ALA A 210 6.36 5.37 -10.04
C ALA A 210 5.75 3.96 -9.83
N GLY A 211 6.55 3.00 -9.35
CA GLY A 211 6.07 1.67 -8.96
C GLY A 211 5.04 1.73 -7.82
N ASN A 212 5.30 2.55 -6.80
CA ASN A 212 4.38 2.74 -5.67
C ASN A 212 3.05 3.39 -6.10
N GLN A 213 3.09 4.39 -6.99
CA GLN A 213 1.89 5.00 -7.58
C GLN A 213 1.06 3.98 -8.38
N ASN A 214 1.70 3.07 -9.13
CA ASN A 214 1.02 1.99 -9.84
C ASN A 214 0.33 1.00 -8.89
N LEU A 215 0.98 0.65 -7.77
CA LEU A 215 0.39 -0.19 -6.72
C LEU A 215 -0.79 0.50 -6.02
N GLN A 216 -0.69 1.81 -5.73
CA GLN A 216 -1.77 2.59 -5.13
C GLN A 216 -3.01 2.63 -6.02
N LEU A 217 -2.84 2.86 -7.32
CA LEU A 217 -3.94 2.82 -8.31
C LEU A 217 -4.60 1.44 -8.38
N LYS A 218 -3.81 0.36 -8.32
CA LYS A 218 -4.34 -1.02 -8.27
C LYS A 218 -5.09 -1.32 -6.99
N ASN A 219 -4.67 -0.76 -5.85
CA ASN A 219 -5.38 -0.91 -4.58
C ASN A 219 -6.76 -0.26 -4.66
N GLN A 220 -6.84 0.97 -5.20
CA GLN A 220 -8.11 1.69 -5.43
C GLN A 220 -9.05 0.95 -6.39
N GLN A 221 -8.50 0.28 -7.41
CA GLN A 221 -9.28 -0.59 -8.29
C GLN A 221 -9.81 -1.85 -7.58
N LEU A 222 -9.05 -2.40 -6.63
CA LEU A 222 -9.45 -3.56 -5.83
C LEU A 222 -10.52 -3.19 -4.80
N GLU A 223 -10.40 -2.03 -4.15
CA GLU A 223 -11.39 -1.44 -3.24
C GLU A 223 -12.73 -1.25 -3.96
N ALA A 224 -12.75 -0.57 -5.11
CA ALA A 224 -13.96 -0.37 -5.90
C ALA A 224 -14.61 -1.67 -6.40
N LEU A 225 -13.82 -2.72 -6.65
CA LEU A 225 -14.33 -4.05 -7.02
C LEU A 225 -14.94 -4.78 -5.80
N ASN A 226 -14.33 -4.64 -4.62
CA ASN A 226 -14.85 -5.20 -3.37
C ASN A 226 -16.19 -4.56 -2.97
N ASP A 227 -16.32 -3.25 -3.15
CA ASP A 227 -17.55 -2.51 -2.83
C ASP A 227 -18.70 -2.96 -3.76
N ASN A 228 -18.43 -3.08 -5.07
CA ASN A 228 -19.38 -3.64 -6.04
C ASN A 228 -19.78 -5.09 -5.69
N LEU A 229 -18.84 -5.94 -5.28
CA LEU A 229 -19.15 -7.30 -4.80
C LEU A 229 -20.03 -7.29 -3.53
N THR A 230 -19.86 -6.30 -2.67
CA THR A 230 -20.67 -6.10 -1.45
C THR A 230 -22.10 -5.67 -1.81
N ASP A 231 -22.27 -4.75 -2.76
CA ASP A 231 -23.58 -4.35 -3.30
C ASP A 231 -24.29 -5.52 -3.98
N ILE A 232 -23.59 -6.32 -4.79
CA ILE A 232 -24.16 -7.54 -5.40
C ILE A 232 -24.61 -8.52 -4.31
N ASN A 233 -23.80 -8.76 -3.28
CA ASN A 233 -24.12 -9.70 -2.21
C ASN A 233 -25.30 -9.23 -1.32
N THR A 234 -25.43 -7.94 -1.05
CA THR A 234 -26.59 -7.38 -0.30
C THR A 234 -27.89 -7.43 -1.12
N ASN A 235 -27.82 -7.20 -2.43
CA ASN A 235 -28.95 -7.40 -3.33
C ASN A 235 -29.40 -8.88 -3.38
N LEU A 236 -28.48 -9.82 -3.58
CA LEU A 236 -28.77 -11.27 -3.55
C LEU A 236 -29.33 -11.74 -2.21
N THR A 237 -28.84 -11.18 -1.09
CA THR A 237 -29.39 -11.45 0.25
C THR A 237 -30.84 -10.98 0.36
N THR A 238 -31.14 -9.80 -0.17
CA THR A 238 -32.50 -9.22 -0.18
C THR A 238 -33.46 -10.03 -1.05
N GLU A 239 -33.01 -10.47 -2.23
CA GLU A 239 -33.78 -11.33 -3.13
C GLU A 239 -34.07 -12.71 -2.50
N ASN A 240 -33.09 -13.31 -1.83
CA ASN A 240 -33.26 -14.57 -1.09
C ASN A 240 -34.32 -14.43 0.03
N GLU A 241 -34.32 -13.33 0.80
CA GLU A 241 -35.37 -13.09 1.81
C GLU A 241 -36.75 -12.81 1.22
N ASN A 242 -36.83 -12.25 0.00
CA ASN A 242 -38.09 -12.15 -0.75
C ASN A 242 -38.58 -13.55 -1.18
N LEU A 243 -37.72 -14.37 -1.79
CA LEU A 243 -38.06 -15.75 -2.18
C LEU A 243 -38.48 -16.62 -0.98
N LYS A 244 -37.83 -16.47 0.18
CA LYS A 244 -38.26 -17.10 1.45
C LYS A 244 -39.63 -16.61 1.94
N ARG A 245 -40.03 -15.36 1.62
CA ARG A 245 -41.36 -14.83 1.94
C ARG A 245 -42.41 -15.41 1.01
N ASP A 246 -42.13 -15.44 -0.29
CA ASP A 246 -43.07 -15.93 -1.30
C ASP A 246 -43.28 -17.44 -1.21
N ASN A 247 -42.23 -18.22 -0.89
CA ASN A 247 -42.37 -19.64 -0.60
C ASN A 247 -43.23 -19.91 0.66
N ARG A 248 -43.15 -19.07 1.69
CA ARG A 248 -44.06 -19.13 2.85
C ARG A 248 -45.50 -18.79 2.46
N ASN A 249 -45.70 -17.76 1.65
CA ASN A 249 -47.02 -17.37 1.13
C ASN A 249 -47.65 -18.51 0.29
N LEU A 250 -46.87 -19.14 -0.59
CA LEU A 250 -47.29 -20.28 -1.40
C LEU A 250 -47.61 -21.51 -0.55
N THR A 251 -46.79 -21.81 0.47
CA THR A 251 -47.05 -22.89 1.44
C THR A 251 -48.38 -22.64 2.18
N GLN A 252 -48.64 -21.40 2.60
CA GLN A 252 -49.89 -21.03 3.28
C GLN A 252 -51.11 -21.14 2.35
N ALA A 253 -50.97 -20.74 1.08
CA ALA A 253 -52.02 -20.88 0.07
C ALA A 253 -52.32 -22.36 -0.25
N TYR A 254 -51.29 -23.21 -0.33
CA TYR A 254 -51.43 -24.65 -0.48
C TYR A 254 -52.21 -25.27 0.68
N ILE A 255 -51.87 -24.94 1.93
CA ILE A 255 -52.60 -25.41 3.13
C ILE A 255 -54.08 -24.99 3.08
N VAL A 256 -54.40 -23.76 2.64
CA VAL A 256 -55.79 -23.30 2.50
C VAL A 256 -56.54 -24.08 1.41
N LEU A 257 -55.88 -24.40 0.29
CA LEU A 257 -56.45 -25.20 -0.79
C LEU A 257 -56.70 -26.65 -0.36
N ASP A 258 -55.74 -27.27 0.33
CA ASP A 258 -55.83 -28.65 0.83
C ASP A 258 -56.97 -28.83 1.84
N ASN A 259 -57.11 -27.89 2.80
CA ASN A 259 -58.27 -27.84 3.70
C ASN A 259 -59.60 -27.73 2.94
N LYS A 260 -59.64 -26.95 1.84
CA LYS A 260 -60.83 -26.82 1.00
C LYS A 260 -61.15 -28.11 0.23
N VAL A 261 -60.14 -28.81 -0.28
CA VAL A 261 -60.30 -30.13 -0.92
C VAL A 261 -60.80 -31.17 0.09
N THR A 262 -60.25 -31.18 1.31
CA THR A 262 -60.70 -32.05 2.40
C THR A 262 -62.17 -31.81 2.75
N ASN A 263 -62.58 -30.55 2.94
CA ASN A 263 -63.97 -30.19 3.22
C ASN A 263 -64.94 -30.55 2.09
N LEU A 264 -64.55 -30.34 0.82
CA LEU A 264 -65.35 -30.75 -0.34
C LEU A 264 -65.47 -32.27 -0.46
N THR A 265 -64.40 -33.02 -0.12
CA THR A 265 -64.40 -34.48 -0.11
C THR A 265 -65.36 -35.03 0.95
N ALA A 266 -65.32 -34.50 2.17
CA ALA A 266 -66.28 -34.85 3.22
C ALA A 266 -67.72 -34.49 2.86
N GLY A 267 -67.95 -33.33 2.23
CA GLY A 267 -69.25 -32.93 1.70
C GLY A 267 -69.81 -33.90 0.67
N ASN A 268 -68.99 -34.32 -0.30
CA ASN A 268 -69.37 -35.33 -1.30
C ASN A 268 -69.67 -36.70 -0.67
N GLN A 269 -68.90 -37.14 0.33
CA GLN A 269 -69.18 -38.38 1.06
C GLN A 269 -70.55 -38.33 1.77
N ASN A 270 -70.89 -37.20 2.41
CA ASN A 270 -72.19 -37.01 3.03
C ASN A 270 -73.34 -37.03 2.00
N LEU A 271 -73.17 -36.36 0.85
CA LEU A 271 -74.15 -36.39 -0.25
C LEU A 271 -74.31 -37.81 -0.83
N GLN A 272 -73.23 -38.59 -0.93
CA GLN A 272 -73.27 -39.99 -1.37
C GLN A 272 -74.08 -40.87 -0.41
N ILE A 273 -73.90 -40.69 0.90
CA ILE A 273 -74.69 -41.39 1.94
C ILE A 273 -76.17 -40.99 1.86
N GLN A 274 -76.47 -39.69 1.70
CA GLN A 274 -77.86 -39.21 1.53
C GLN A 274 -78.54 -39.81 0.29
N ASN A 275 -77.82 -39.91 -0.84
CA ASN A 275 -78.35 -40.55 -2.05
C ASN A 275 -78.60 -42.06 -1.86
N GLN A 276 -77.74 -42.76 -1.12
CA GLN A 276 -77.95 -44.18 -0.78
C GLN A 276 -79.18 -44.38 0.13
N GLN A 277 -79.41 -43.47 1.08
CA GLN A 277 -80.61 -43.48 1.91
C GLN A 277 -81.87 -43.21 1.06
N LEU A 278 -81.85 -42.19 0.19
CA LEU A 278 -82.98 -41.85 -0.67
C LEU A 278 -83.39 -42.98 -1.62
N GLU A 279 -82.45 -43.71 -2.23
CA GLU A 279 -82.78 -44.90 -3.03
C GLU A 279 -83.33 -46.06 -2.17
N THR A 280 -82.90 -46.17 -0.92
CA THR A 280 -83.44 -47.15 0.05
C THR A 280 -84.88 -46.82 0.44
N ASP A 281 -85.16 -45.55 0.75
CA ASP A 281 -86.49 -45.06 1.12
C ASP A 281 -87.47 -45.14 -0.07
N LYS A 282 -87.02 -44.77 -1.26
CA LYS A 282 -87.75 -44.93 -2.54
C LYS A 282 -88.12 -46.40 -2.80
N LYS A 283 -87.19 -47.33 -2.58
CA LYS A 283 -87.45 -48.78 -2.71
C LYS A 283 -88.47 -49.27 -1.68
N ASN A 284 -88.36 -48.82 -0.43
CA ASN A 284 -89.32 -49.13 0.63
C ASN A 284 -90.73 -48.59 0.29
N LEU A 285 -90.84 -47.33 -0.09
CA LEU A 285 -92.10 -46.70 -0.48
C LEU A 285 -92.75 -47.37 -1.69
N THR A 286 -91.95 -47.80 -2.68
CA THR A 286 -92.43 -48.56 -3.84
C THR A 286 -93.02 -49.91 -3.41
N ALA A 287 -92.39 -50.62 -2.47
CA ALA A 287 -92.93 -51.86 -1.92
C ALA A 287 -94.22 -51.62 -1.10
N GLN A 288 -94.32 -50.50 -0.38
CA GLN A 288 -95.54 -50.12 0.33
C GLN A 288 -96.69 -49.80 -0.64
N LEU A 289 -96.44 -49.03 -1.70
CA LEU A 289 -97.41 -48.75 -2.76
C LEU A 289 -97.94 -50.06 -3.38
N GLN A 290 -97.06 -50.96 -3.80
CA GLN A 290 -97.44 -52.28 -4.35
C GLN A 290 -98.24 -53.14 -3.38
N ASN A 291 -98.10 -52.95 -2.07
CA ASN A 291 -98.89 -53.68 -1.07
C ASN A 291 -100.25 -53.02 -0.84
N MET A 292 -100.34 -51.69 -0.91
CA MET A 292 -101.61 -50.97 -0.85
C MET A 292 -102.47 -51.21 -2.11
N GLU A 293 -101.87 -51.21 -3.30
CA GLU A 293 -102.54 -51.55 -4.57
C GLU A 293 -103.18 -52.95 -4.51
N LYS A 294 -102.46 -53.95 -3.99
CA LYS A 294 -102.99 -55.32 -3.79
C LYS A 294 -104.15 -55.34 -2.78
N ALA A 295 -104.06 -54.56 -1.70
CA ALA A 295 -105.10 -54.48 -0.69
C ALA A 295 -106.37 -53.79 -1.23
N GLU A 296 -106.23 -52.71 -2.00
CA GLU A 296 -107.34 -52.06 -2.68
C GLU A 296 -107.99 -52.96 -3.73
N MET A 297 -107.20 -53.66 -4.54
CA MET A 297 -107.71 -54.64 -5.51
C MET A 297 -108.55 -55.73 -4.82
N ALA A 298 -108.07 -56.28 -3.70
CA ALA A 298 -108.82 -57.26 -2.91
C ALA A 298 -110.14 -56.67 -2.35
N LEU A 299 -110.11 -55.44 -1.82
CA LEU A 299 -111.30 -54.76 -1.30
C LEU A 299 -112.34 -54.50 -2.40
N ASN A 300 -111.91 -54.08 -3.59
CA ASN A 300 -112.81 -53.79 -4.71
C ASN A 300 -113.44 -55.09 -5.28
N ILE A 301 -112.70 -56.21 -5.31
CA ILE A 301 -113.26 -57.54 -5.59
C ILE A 301 -114.33 -57.91 -4.55
N SER A 302 -114.06 -57.72 -3.25
CA SER A 302 -115.04 -58.01 -2.18
C SER A 302 -116.31 -57.15 -2.26
N ARG A 303 -116.19 -55.87 -2.64
CA ARG A 303 -117.34 -54.95 -2.85
C ARG A 303 -118.21 -55.39 -4.04
N ALA A 304 -117.59 -55.84 -5.12
CA ALA A 304 -118.31 -56.37 -6.28
C ALA A 304 -119.12 -57.62 -5.91
N GLN A 305 -118.51 -58.56 -5.17
CA GLN A 305 -119.19 -59.77 -4.69
C GLN A 305 -120.41 -59.46 -3.82
N TRP A 306 -120.26 -58.59 -2.81
CA TRP A 306 -121.39 -58.21 -1.94
C TRP A 306 -122.56 -57.58 -2.73
N THR A 307 -122.25 -56.80 -3.76
CA THR A 307 -123.27 -56.17 -4.62
C THR A 307 -124.04 -57.22 -5.43
N TYR A 308 -123.35 -58.24 -5.95
CA TYR A 308 -123.97 -59.39 -6.60
C TYR A 308 -124.92 -60.13 -5.64
N ASP A 309 -124.44 -60.48 -4.44
CA ASP A 309 -125.20 -61.28 -3.46
C ASP A 309 -126.51 -60.62 -2.99
N GLN A 310 -126.59 -59.28 -3.00
CA GLN A 310 -127.79 -58.54 -2.56
C GLN A 310 -128.90 -58.42 -3.62
N TYR A 311 -128.54 -58.42 -4.90
CA TYR A 311 -129.47 -58.18 -6.01
C TYR A 311 -129.71 -59.43 -6.89
N CYS A 312 -128.82 -60.43 -6.85
CA CYS A 312 -128.88 -61.64 -7.67
C CYS A 312 -129.20 -62.89 -6.84
N ARG A 313 -130.31 -63.57 -7.16
CA ARG A 313 -130.75 -64.76 -6.43
C ARG A 313 -130.12 -66.04 -6.98
N ILE A 314 -129.20 -66.63 -6.20
CA ILE A 314 -128.53 -67.90 -6.51
C ILE A 314 -129.55 -69.01 -6.82
N ASN A 315 -130.60 -69.15 -6.00
CA ASN A 315 -131.59 -70.23 -6.10
C ASN A 315 -132.63 -70.04 -7.22
N THR A 316 -132.55 -68.99 -8.04
CA THR A 316 -133.43 -68.75 -9.20
C THR A 316 -132.64 -68.47 -10.47
N GLY A 317 -131.61 -69.29 -10.74
CA GLY A 317 -130.90 -69.31 -12.01
C GLY A 317 -130.09 -68.04 -12.33
N GLY A 318 -129.70 -67.27 -11.31
CA GLY A 318 -128.90 -66.06 -11.50
C GLY A 318 -129.69 -64.83 -11.98
N MET A 319 -131.03 -64.88 -12.04
CA MET A 319 -131.83 -63.68 -12.32
C MET A 319 -131.65 -62.63 -11.22
N CYS A 320 -130.96 -61.54 -11.56
CA CYS A 320 -130.90 -60.34 -10.73
C CYS A 320 -132.20 -59.55 -10.83
N GLN A 321 -132.59 -58.88 -9.75
CA GLN A 321 -133.79 -58.03 -9.70
C GLN A 321 -133.40 -56.59 -9.40
N GLY A 322 -134.05 -55.62 -10.05
CA GLY A 322 -133.78 -54.19 -9.80
C GLY A 322 -134.11 -53.75 -8.37
N CYS A 323 -134.82 -54.57 -7.59
CA CYS A 323 -135.10 -54.33 -6.18
C CYS A 323 -134.41 -55.38 -5.30
N GLN A 324 -133.83 -54.92 -4.19
CA GLN A 324 -133.29 -55.79 -3.14
C GLN A 324 -134.37 -56.72 -2.57
N ASN A 325 -133.95 -57.86 -2.04
CA ASN A 325 -134.86 -58.81 -1.40
C ASN A 325 -135.72 -58.13 -0.30
N GLY A 326 -137.03 -58.41 -0.31
CA GLY A 326 -138.02 -57.80 0.57
C GLY A 326 -138.63 -56.48 0.08
N TRP A 327 -138.11 -55.88 -1.01
CA TRP A 327 -138.67 -54.68 -1.62
C TRP A 327 -139.62 -55.02 -2.78
N LEU A 328 -140.76 -54.33 -2.82
CA LEU A 328 -141.77 -54.48 -3.87
C LEU A 328 -141.41 -53.59 -5.07
N PRO A 329 -141.31 -54.12 -6.30
CA PRO A 329 -141.07 -53.30 -7.49
C PRO A 329 -142.33 -52.57 -7.95
N SER A 330 -142.17 -51.33 -8.44
CA SER A 330 -143.14 -50.64 -9.30
C SER A 330 -142.47 -49.54 -10.11
N GLY A 331 -142.52 -49.68 -11.44
CA GLY A 331 -141.73 -48.86 -12.36
C GLY A 331 -140.21 -48.99 -12.11
N SER A 332 -139.48 -47.88 -12.17
CA SER A 332 -138.05 -47.82 -11.82
C SER A 332 -137.79 -47.64 -10.32
N ASN A 333 -138.79 -47.89 -9.47
CA ASN A 333 -138.76 -47.63 -8.04
C ASN A 333 -139.04 -48.92 -7.24
N CYS A 334 -138.45 -48.99 -6.05
CA CYS A 334 -138.60 -50.09 -5.10
C CYS A 334 -139.24 -49.55 -3.82
N TYR A 335 -140.22 -50.27 -3.30
CA TYR A 335 -141.04 -49.85 -2.16
C TYR A 335 -140.91 -50.85 -1.01
N ALA A 336 -140.72 -50.35 0.22
CA ALA A 336 -140.83 -51.17 1.42
C ALA A 336 -142.07 -50.73 2.20
N VAL A 337 -142.96 -51.67 2.50
CA VAL A 337 -144.25 -51.44 3.14
C VAL A 337 -144.14 -51.98 4.56
N ASN A 338 -143.89 -51.09 5.52
CA ASN A 338 -143.55 -51.44 6.89
C ASN A 338 -144.84 -51.48 7.73
N ASN A 339 -145.21 -52.68 8.16
CA ASN A 339 -146.51 -52.99 8.80
C ASN A 339 -146.32 -53.44 10.26
N PRO A 340 -145.77 -52.61 11.16
CA PRO A 340 -145.57 -52.99 12.55
C PRO A 340 -146.90 -53.09 13.32
N PRO A 341 -146.95 -53.89 14.40
CA PRO A 341 -148.05 -53.87 15.37
C PRO A 341 -148.27 -52.46 15.96
N PRO A 342 -149.47 -52.13 16.47
CA PRO A 342 -149.82 -50.77 16.91
C PRO A 342 -148.82 -50.11 17.88
N VAL A 343 -148.25 -50.88 18.81
CA VAL A 343 -147.23 -50.40 19.78
C VAL A 343 -145.89 -50.01 19.15
N ASN A 344 -145.59 -50.51 17.95
CA ASN A 344 -144.36 -50.28 17.19
C ASN A 344 -144.58 -49.40 15.95
N GLN A 345 -145.79 -48.84 15.78
CA GLN A 345 -146.06 -47.80 14.79
C GLN A 345 -145.34 -46.49 15.17
N THR A 346 -144.88 -45.72 14.17
CA THR A 346 -143.97 -44.58 14.38
C THR A 346 -144.62 -43.25 14.00
N SER A 347 -144.03 -42.15 14.47
CA SER A 347 -144.33 -40.79 13.97
C SER A 347 -143.59 -40.53 12.66
N TRP A 348 -144.05 -39.54 11.89
CA TRP A 348 -143.60 -39.30 10.51
C TRP A 348 -142.08 -39.14 10.39
N GLU A 349 -141.46 -38.39 11.29
CA GLU A 349 -140.00 -38.21 11.38
C GLU A 349 -139.26 -39.54 11.57
N ALA A 350 -139.68 -40.36 12.53
CA ALA A 350 -139.03 -41.64 12.83
C ALA A 350 -139.23 -42.69 11.71
N ALA A 351 -140.40 -42.67 11.07
CA ALA A 351 -140.66 -43.44 9.85
C ALA A 351 -139.69 -43.04 8.71
N ARG A 352 -139.37 -41.74 8.60
CA ARG A 352 -138.41 -41.22 7.62
C ARG A 352 -136.97 -41.66 7.90
N GLU A 353 -136.56 -41.69 9.17
CA GLU A 353 -135.24 -42.15 9.58
C GLU A 353 -135.02 -43.66 9.31
N ASP A 354 -136.03 -44.49 9.59
CA ASP A 354 -136.01 -45.91 9.22
C ASP A 354 -135.81 -46.12 7.70
N CYS A 355 -136.53 -45.38 6.86
CA CYS A 355 -136.33 -45.42 5.41
C CYS A 355 -134.90 -45.03 5.03
N ARG A 356 -134.35 -43.98 5.65
CA ARG A 356 -132.99 -43.49 5.38
C ARG A 356 -131.91 -44.49 5.78
N GLY A 357 -132.08 -45.19 6.91
CA GLY A 357 -131.22 -46.31 7.31
C GLY A 357 -131.18 -47.45 6.28
N LYS A 358 -132.23 -47.60 5.45
CA LYS A 358 -132.34 -48.60 4.38
C LYS A 358 -131.95 -48.08 2.99
N ILE A 359 -131.25 -46.94 2.92
CA ILE A 359 -130.84 -46.22 1.70
C ILE A 359 -132.07 -45.86 0.83
N SER A 360 -133.08 -45.27 1.47
CA SER A 360 -134.34 -44.82 0.87
C SER A 360 -134.87 -43.56 1.57
N ASP A 361 -136.05 -43.07 1.19
CA ASP A 361 -136.78 -42.07 1.98
C ASP A 361 -138.28 -42.46 2.02
N LEU A 362 -139.15 -41.71 2.71
CA LEU A 362 -140.60 -41.98 2.68
C LEU A 362 -141.15 -41.87 1.26
N VAL A 363 -142.27 -42.56 0.99
CA VAL A 363 -142.84 -42.63 -0.35
C VAL A 363 -143.28 -41.27 -0.88
N VAL A 364 -142.60 -40.78 -1.90
CA VAL A 364 -143.09 -39.71 -2.78
C VAL A 364 -144.01 -40.34 -3.83
N VAL A 365 -145.17 -39.74 -4.07
CA VAL A 365 -146.13 -40.20 -5.08
C VAL A 365 -146.27 -39.13 -6.16
N VAL A 366 -145.78 -39.43 -7.38
CA VAL A 366 -145.68 -38.42 -8.45
C VAL A 366 -146.83 -38.42 -9.47
N ASN A 367 -147.67 -39.47 -9.48
CA ASN A 367 -148.79 -39.60 -10.42
C ASN A 367 -149.91 -40.52 -9.89
N GLY A 368 -151.02 -40.59 -10.63
CA GLY A 368 -152.18 -41.43 -10.28
C GLY A 368 -151.84 -42.92 -10.11
N ASN A 369 -150.97 -43.47 -10.96
CA ASN A 369 -150.58 -44.89 -10.90
C ASN A 369 -149.79 -45.20 -9.62
N GLU A 370 -148.88 -44.32 -9.19
CA GLU A 370 -148.21 -44.46 -7.90
C GLU A 370 -149.16 -44.25 -6.71
N LYS A 371 -150.16 -43.37 -6.83
CA LYS A 371 -151.21 -43.18 -5.81
C LYS A 371 -152.08 -44.42 -5.66
N ASP A 372 -152.45 -45.04 -6.77
CA ASP A 372 -153.22 -46.28 -6.84
C ASP A 372 -152.41 -47.46 -6.27
N TYR A 373 -151.13 -47.58 -6.62
CA TYR A 373 -150.22 -48.59 -6.05
C TYR A 373 -150.05 -48.42 -4.54
N VAL A 374 -149.82 -47.19 -4.06
CA VAL A 374 -149.74 -46.89 -2.62
C VAL A 374 -151.07 -47.17 -1.91
N ARG A 375 -152.22 -46.89 -2.54
CA ARG A 375 -153.54 -47.28 -2.01
C ARG A 375 -153.69 -48.80 -1.93
N GLU A 376 -153.28 -49.53 -2.97
CA GLU A 376 -153.37 -50.99 -3.07
C GLU A 376 -152.49 -51.70 -2.01
N LYS A 377 -151.30 -51.17 -1.73
CA LYS A 377 -150.41 -51.69 -0.67
C LYS A 377 -150.75 -51.15 0.73
N SER A 378 -151.67 -50.19 0.85
CA SER A 378 -152.17 -49.71 2.13
C SER A 378 -153.34 -50.59 2.58
N TRP A 379 -153.33 -51.06 3.82
CA TRP A 379 -154.45 -51.80 4.44
C TRP A 379 -154.94 -51.08 5.70
N HIS A 380 -156.25 -50.88 5.84
CA HIS A 380 -156.88 -50.24 7.00
C HIS A 380 -157.73 -51.25 7.78
N ILE A 381 -157.63 -51.21 9.10
CA ILE A 381 -158.45 -52.00 10.02
C ILE A 381 -158.79 -51.07 11.18
N ASP A 382 -160.07 -50.82 11.43
CA ASP A 382 -160.51 -49.90 12.48
C ASP A 382 -159.98 -50.34 13.86
N GLY A 383 -159.42 -49.39 14.60
CA GLY A 383 -158.75 -49.62 15.88
C GLY A 383 -157.36 -50.27 15.83
N VAL A 384 -156.89 -50.77 14.66
CA VAL A 384 -155.62 -51.52 14.56
C VAL A 384 -154.60 -50.86 13.61
N ASN A 385 -155.03 -50.40 12.44
CA ASN A 385 -154.17 -49.67 11.51
C ASN A 385 -154.88 -48.41 10.99
N PRO A 386 -154.53 -47.21 11.47
CA PRO A 386 -155.19 -45.97 11.07
C PRO A 386 -154.76 -45.44 9.69
N GLY A 387 -153.77 -46.07 9.03
CA GLY A 387 -153.23 -45.66 7.73
C GLY A 387 -151.69 -45.67 7.66
N TYR A 388 -151.15 -45.30 6.50
CA TYR A 388 -149.71 -45.34 6.22
C TYR A 388 -149.13 -43.95 5.99
N TRP A 389 -148.02 -43.63 6.67
CA TRP A 389 -147.25 -42.42 6.40
C TRP A 389 -146.78 -42.39 4.96
N LEU A 390 -147.16 -41.31 4.27
CA LEU A 390 -146.60 -40.90 2.99
C LEU A 390 -145.49 -39.88 3.23
N GLY A 391 -144.60 -39.71 2.27
CA GLY A 391 -143.57 -38.67 2.32
C GLY A 391 -144.10 -37.24 2.20
N LEU A 392 -145.38 -36.97 2.49
CA LEU A 392 -146.05 -35.68 2.31
C LEU A 392 -146.42 -35.07 3.66
N ARG A 393 -146.05 -33.80 3.88
CA ARG A 393 -146.43 -33.02 5.06
C ARG A 393 -146.67 -31.55 4.73
N VAL A 394 -147.31 -30.82 5.62
CA VAL A 394 -147.35 -29.36 5.52
C VAL A 394 -145.98 -28.81 5.90
N LYS A 395 -145.47 -27.88 5.09
CA LYS A 395 -144.33 -27.02 5.42
C LYS A 395 -144.40 -25.71 4.62
N ASP A 396 -144.14 -24.59 5.29
CA ASP A 396 -144.23 -23.23 4.76
C ASP A 396 -145.66 -22.92 4.27
N GLY A 397 -146.66 -23.42 5.01
CA GLY A 397 -148.10 -23.28 4.72
C GLY A 397 -148.59 -24.09 3.51
N LYS A 398 -147.79 -25.03 2.98
CA LYS A 398 -148.10 -25.81 1.77
C LYS A 398 -147.80 -27.30 1.95
N TRP A 399 -148.56 -28.15 1.28
CA TRP A 399 -148.30 -29.59 1.20
C TRP A 399 -147.04 -29.87 0.36
N LYS A 400 -145.99 -30.43 0.97
CA LYS A 400 -144.68 -30.71 0.37
C LYS A 400 -144.20 -32.13 0.63
N TRP A 401 -143.61 -32.73 -0.39
CA TRP A 401 -143.02 -34.06 -0.37
C TRP A 401 -141.61 -34.05 0.25
N VAL A 402 -141.11 -35.23 0.65
CA VAL A 402 -139.78 -35.43 1.25
C VAL A 402 -138.62 -35.08 0.32
N ASP A 403 -138.83 -35.07 -0.99
CA ASP A 403 -137.88 -34.62 -2.03
C ASP A 403 -137.88 -33.09 -2.24
N GLY A 404 -138.80 -32.36 -1.61
CA GLY A 404 -138.96 -30.91 -1.72
C GLY A 404 -140.00 -30.45 -2.74
N SER A 405 -140.61 -31.34 -3.52
CA SER A 405 -141.69 -30.98 -4.45
C SER A 405 -143.00 -30.63 -3.73
N ASN A 406 -143.85 -29.77 -4.32
CA ASN A 406 -145.18 -29.47 -3.78
C ASN A 406 -146.21 -30.52 -4.25
N LEU A 407 -147.26 -30.77 -3.47
CA LEU A 407 -148.44 -31.50 -3.98
C LEU A 407 -149.13 -30.66 -5.07
N THR A 408 -149.27 -31.23 -6.26
CA THR A 408 -149.86 -30.58 -7.44
C THR A 408 -151.39 -30.69 -7.48
N ASP A 409 -151.93 -31.86 -7.15
CA ASP A 409 -153.37 -32.11 -7.10
C ASP A 409 -153.86 -32.14 -5.64
N LEU A 410 -154.42 -31.01 -5.20
CA LEU A 410 -154.96 -30.84 -3.85
C LEU A 410 -156.25 -31.66 -3.60
N SER A 411 -156.92 -32.20 -4.64
CA SER A 411 -158.07 -33.10 -4.45
C SER A 411 -157.68 -34.43 -3.81
N TRP A 412 -156.38 -34.73 -3.73
CA TRP A 412 -155.88 -36.01 -3.22
C TRP A 412 -155.95 -36.15 -1.71
N ILE A 413 -156.00 -35.03 -0.97
CA ILE A 413 -155.96 -35.02 0.49
C ILE A 413 -157.21 -34.35 1.10
N GLN A 414 -157.83 -35.05 2.04
CA GLN A 414 -158.97 -34.56 2.80
C GLN A 414 -158.51 -33.58 3.90
N GLN A 415 -159.33 -32.55 4.12
CA GLN A 415 -159.15 -31.43 5.04
C GLN A 415 -158.16 -30.34 4.54
N LEU A 416 -158.71 -29.16 4.29
CA LEU A 416 -158.03 -27.89 3.99
C LEU A 416 -158.65 -26.80 4.88
N PRO A 417 -157.92 -25.72 5.25
CA PRO A 417 -156.58 -25.35 4.82
C PRO A 417 -155.46 -26.21 5.43
N ALA A 418 -154.32 -26.26 4.74
CA ALA A 418 -153.10 -26.90 5.21
C ALA A 418 -152.54 -26.17 6.44
N THR A 419 -152.35 -26.88 7.55
CA THR A 419 -151.86 -26.31 8.82
C THR A 419 -150.52 -26.94 9.22
N GLU A 420 -149.58 -26.16 9.75
CA GLU A 420 -148.26 -26.68 10.17
C GLU A 420 -148.39 -27.79 11.22
N GLY A 421 -147.47 -28.78 11.15
CA GLY A 421 -147.52 -29.99 11.99
C GLY A 421 -148.50 -31.07 11.51
N GLN A 422 -149.16 -30.87 10.35
CA GLN A 422 -149.94 -31.91 9.68
C GLN A 422 -149.10 -32.72 8.69
N CYS A 423 -149.30 -34.05 8.71
CA CYS A 423 -148.69 -35.02 7.81
C CYS A 423 -149.77 -35.86 7.12
N ALA A 424 -149.48 -36.38 5.93
CA ALA A 424 -150.44 -37.13 5.14
C ALA A 424 -150.32 -38.64 5.36
N ILE A 425 -151.48 -39.29 5.53
CA ILE A 425 -151.60 -40.75 5.52
C ILE A 425 -152.41 -41.25 4.33
N SER A 426 -152.05 -42.41 3.78
CA SER A 426 -152.95 -43.16 2.90
C SER A 426 -153.89 -44.06 3.70
N VAL A 427 -155.18 -43.99 3.39
CA VAL A 427 -156.25 -44.82 3.95
C VAL A 427 -157.06 -45.40 2.77
N PRO A 428 -157.21 -46.73 2.59
CA PRO A 428 -157.56 -47.30 1.30
C PRO A 428 -158.95 -46.90 0.79
N SER A 429 -159.94 -46.91 1.69
CA SER A 429 -161.33 -46.55 1.44
C SER A 429 -161.61 -45.04 1.53
N ASN A 430 -160.69 -44.24 2.07
CA ASN A 430 -160.92 -42.83 2.39
C ASN A 430 -159.95 -41.86 1.68
N GLY A 431 -159.14 -42.33 0.72
CA GLY A 431 -158.13 -41.50 0.06
C GLY A 431 -156.97 -41.14 1.00
N TRP A 432 -156.42 -39.92 0.89
CA TRP A 432 -155.42 -39.47 1.85
C TRP A 432 -156.04 -38.52 2.87
N LYS A 433 -155.61 -38.63 4.14
CA LYS A 433 -156.06 -37.75 5.22
C LYS A 433 -154.92 -36.92 5.78
N SER A 434 -155.22 -35.68 6.12
CA SER A 434 -154.41 -34.87 7.02
C SER A 434 -154.57 -35.37 8.47
N VAL A 435 -153.45 -35.58 9.16
CA VAL A 435 -153.37 -36.01 10.58
C VAL A 435 -152.14 -35.37 11.24
N SER A 436 -152.01 -35.42 12.57
CA SER A 436 -150.82 -34.85 13.24
C SER A 436 -149.58 -35.72 13.00
N CYS A 437 -148.45 -35.12 12.58
CA CYS A 437 -147.18 -35.84 12.34
C CYS A 437 -146.69 -36.69 13.54
N ASN A 438 -147.11 -36.31 14.76
CA ASN A 438 -146.75 -36.98 16.01
C ASN A 438 -147.56 -38.26 16.30
N GLU A 439 -148.66 -38.49 15.58
CA GLU A 439 -149.43 -39.73 15.68
C GLU A 439 -148.59 -40.96 15.29
N LYS A 440 -149.08 -42.15 15.62
CA LYS A 440 -148.44 -43.41 15.22
C LYS A 440 -149.19 -44.04 14.05
N LYS A 441 -148.45 -44.52 13.05
CA LYS A 441 -148.92 -45.16 11.81
C LYS A 441 -147.92 -46.23 11.31
N GLY A 442 -148.34 -47.07 10.37
CA GLY A 442 -147.41 -47.79 9.49
C GLY A 442 -146.74 -46.81 8.50
N TRP A 443 -145.74 -47.25 7.73
CA TRP A 443 -145.07 -46.36 6.78
C TRP A 443 -144.53 -47.05 5.52
N MET A 444 -144.50 -46.30 4.42
CA MET A 444 -143.97 -46.78 3.15
C MET A 444 -142.70 -46.02 2.77
N CYS A 445 -141.62 -46.76 2.51
CA CYS A 445 -140.38 -46.23 1.97
C CYS A 445 -140.31 -46.40 0.45
N LYS A 446 -139.58 -45.53 -0.23
CA LYS A 446 -139.31 -45.57 -1.68
C LYS A 446 -137.84 -45.30 -1.96
N LYS A 447 -137.22 -46.11 -2.82
CA LYS A 447 -135.92 -45.83 -3.44
C LYS A 447 -135.93 -46.12 -4.93
N LYS A 448 -134.90 -45.69 -5.65
CA LYS A 448 -134.63 -46.17 -7.00
C LYS A 448 -134.25 -47.65 -6.97
N GLY A 449 -134.69 -48.38 -7.99
CA GLY A 449 -134.11 -49.68 -8.28
C GLY A 449 -132.69 -49.57 -8.83
N LEU A 450 -131.93 -50.64 -8.72
CA LEU A 450 -130.70 -50.83 -9.48
C LEU A 450 -131.06 -50.93 -10.96
N THR A 451 -130.43 -50.11 -11.80
CA THR A 451 -130.40 -50.34 -13.25
C THR A 451 -129.53 -51.56 -13.51
N LEU A 452 -130.15 -52.62 -14.01
CA LEU A 452 -129.50 -53.85 -14.47
C LEU A 452 -129.22 -53.78 -15.98
#